data_AF-A0A1H2YTG0-F1
#
_entry.id   AF-A0A1H2YTG0-F1
#
_cell.length_a   1.000
_cell.length_b   1.000
_cell.length_c   1.000
_cell.angle_alpha   90.00
_cell.angle_beta   90.00
_cell.angle_gamma   90.00
#
_symmetry.space_group_name_H-M   'P 1'
#
loop_
_entity.id
_entity.type
_entity.pdbx_description
1 polymer ?
#
loop_
_entity_poly.entity_id
_entity_poly.type
_entity_poly.pdbx_seq_one_letter_code
_entity_poly.pdbx_strand_id
1 'polypeptide(L)'
;MKNIRTLLLTVIVVVVSIVLTGCSTDHKSQILGNWISDQASQRAGSDEPLSHFNYLEVKEGQITLGNYVNEMKDDSTVKLVKDSNATMTYEWKSDNEIVINNSIYEIELEHDEMILRNENVEIHYNKTKQ
;
A
#
# COMPACT_ATOMS: atom_id res chain seq x y z
N MET A 1 35.58 44.80 4.71
CA MET A 1 34.34 44.29 4.06
C MET A 1 34.56 43.00 3.25
N LYS A 2 35.51 42.10 3.62
CA LYS A 2 35.72 40.81 2.91
C LYS A 2 35.03 39.62 3.59
N ASN A 3 34.72 39.72 4.88
CA ASN A 3 34.29 38.56 5.68
C ASN A 3 32.76 38.36 5.75
N ILE A 4 31.97 39.40 5.41
CA ILE A 4 30.50 39.34 5.42
C ILE A 4 29.97 38.57 4.19
N ARG A 5 30.65 38.69 3.04
CA ARG A 5 30.28 37.98 1.81
C ARG A 5 30.46 36.47 1.95
N THR A 6 31.49 36.03 2.67
CA THR A 6 31.74 34.60 2.91
C THR A 6 30.70 33.99 3.84
N LEU A 7 30.25 34.74 4.86
CA LEU A 7 29.26 34.25 5.82
C LEU A 7 27.87 34.05 5.19
N LEU A 8 27.45 34.96 4.30
CA LEU A 8 26.18 34.87 3.57
C LEU A 8 26.12 33.67 2.62
N LEU A 9 27.25 33.34 1.98
CA LEU A 9 27.35 32.18 1.07
C LEU A 9 27.21 30.85 1.82
N THR A 10 27.77 30.74 3.03
CA THR A 10 27.67 29.50 3.83
C THR A 10 26.24 29.24 4.31
N VAL A 11 25.50 30.29 4.69
CA VAL A 11 24.10 30.15 5.14
C VAL A 11 23.19 29.70 4.00
N ILE A 12 23.40 30.20 2.77
CA ILE A 12 22.61 29.81 1.59
C ILE A 12 22.84 28.34 1.23
N VAL A 13 24.08 27.84 1.30
CA VAL A 13 24.39 26.43 1.00
C VAL A 13 23.75 25.47 2.02
N VAL A 14 23.73 25.84 3.30
CA VAL A 14 23.09 25.03 4.35
C VAL A 14 21.57 24.99 4.17
N VAL A 15 20.94 26.13 3.83
CA VAL A 15 19.49 26.19 3.63
C VAL A 15 19.06 25.44 2.36
N VAL A 16 19.81 25.50 1.27
CA VAL A 16 19.51 24.76 0.02
C VAL A 16 19.64 23.24 0.21
N SER A 17 20.54 22.79 1.10
CA SER A 17 20.69 21.36 1.42
C SER A 17 19.48 20.76 2.14
N ILE A 18 18.72 21.58 2.88
CA ILE A 18 17.55 21.13 3.65
C ILE A 18 16.29 21.10 2.77
N VAL A 19 16.26 21.82 1.65
CA VAL A 19 15.11 21.87 0.73
C VAL A 19 15.13 20.73 -0.32
N LEU A 20 16.27 20.03 -0.47
CA LEU A 20 16.41 18.91 -1.42
C LEU A 20 15.96 17.55 -0.88
N THR A 21 15.48 17.44 0.37
CA THR A 21 14.71 16.27 0.82
C THR A 21 13.25 16.34 0.34
N GLY A 22 13.03 16.97 -0.83
CA GLY A 22 11.74 17.08 -1.47
C GLY A 22 11.24 15.70 -1.88
N CYS A 23 10.23 15.21 -1.16
CA CYS A 23 9.23 14.23 -1.55
C CYS A 23 9.61 13.29 -2.71
N SER A 24 10.62 12.43 -2.56
CA SER A 24 10.49 11.12 -3.17
C SER A 24 9.50 10.38 -2.30
N THR A 25 8.22 10.34 -2.69
CA THR A 25 7.25 9.44 -2.07
C THR A 25 7.89 8.07 -2.08
N ASP A 26 8.33 7.58 -0.92
CA ASP A 26 9.01 6.30 -0.80
C ASP A 26 8.13 5.26 -1.47
N HIS A 27 8.68 4.47 -2.40
CA HIS A 27 7.91 3.49 -3.16
C HIS A 27 7.10 2.58 -2.22
N LYS A 28 7.67 2.27 -1.06
CA LYS A 28 7.04 1.49 0.02
C LYS A 28 5.85 2.17 0.68
N SER A 29 5.79 3.50 0.69
CA SER A 29 4.65 4.26 1.21
C SER A 29 3.44 4.24 0.27
N GLN A 30 3.62 3.85 -1.00
CA GLN A 30 2.53 3.79 -1.98
C GLN A 30 1.51 2.69 -1.64
N ILE A 31 1.92 1.64 -0.92
CA ILE A 31 1.05 0.57 -0.44
C ILE A 31 -0.03 1.08 0.53
N LEU A 32 0.19 2.21 1.20
CA LEU A 32 -0.75 2.74 2.19
C LEU A 32 -2.05 3.18 1.53
N GLY A 33 -3.17 2.86 2.17
CA GLY A 33 -4.51 3.21 1.72
C GLY A 33 -5.45 2.01 1.66
N ASN A 34 -6.55 2.21 0.94
CA ASN A 34 -7.63 1.24 0.82
C ASN A 34 -7.61 0.63 -0.58
N TRP A 35 -7.72 -0.69 -0.64
CA TRP A 35 -7.55 -1.49 -1.85
C TRP A 35 -8.71 -2.47 -1.99
N ILE A 36 -9.21 -2.63 -3.21
CA ILE A 36 -10.25 -3.61 -3.55
C ILE A 36 -9.72 -4.54 -4.63
N SER A 37 -9.82 -5.84 -4.42
CA SER A 37 -9.43 -6.80 -5.44
C SER A 37 -10.45 -6.84 -6.57
N ASP A 38 -9.98 -6.78 -7.81
CA ASP A 38 -10.80 -7.01 -9.01
C ASP A 38 -10.60 -8.42 -9.59
N GLN A 39 -9.42 -9.01 -9.37
CA GLN A 39 -9.07 -10.34 -9.83
C GLN A 39 -8.25 -11.08 -8.78
N ALA A 40 -8.54 -12.37 -8.60
CA ALA A 40 -7.74 -13.29 -7.81
C ALA A 40 -7.65 -14.63 -8.53
N SER A 41 -6.47 -15.24 -8.52
CA SER A 41 -6.26 -16.62 -8.94
C SER A 41 -5.61 -17.39 -7.80
N GLN A 42 -5.99 -18.66 -7.66
CA GLN A 42 -5.56 -19.51 -6.57
C GLN A 42 -5.31 -20.93 -7.06
N ARG A 43 -4.25 -21.55 -6.57
CA ARG A 43 -3.97 -22.96 -6.79
C ARG A 43 -5.05 -23.83 -6.14
N ALA A 44 -5.61 -24.76 -6.89
CA ALA A 44 -6.64 -25.66 -6.36
C ALA A 44 -6.17 -26.40 -5.09
N GLY A 45 -6.96 -26.28 -4.02
CA GLY A 45 -6.69 -26.93 -2.74
C GLY A 45 -5.72 -26.18 -1.81
N SER A 46 -5.21 -25.00 -2.18
CA SER A 46 -4.57 -24.12 -1.20
C SER A 46 -5.62 -23.44 -0.33
N ASP A 47 -5.21 -22.96 0.85
CA ASP A 47 -6.05 -22.22 1.79
C ASP A 47 -5.30 -20.95 2.18
N GLU A 48 -5.33 -19.96 1.29
CA GLU A 48 -4.54 -18.74 1.44
C GLU A 48 -5.40 -17.62 1.99
N PRO A 49 -5.16 -17.14 3.22
CA PRO A 49 -6.08 -16.25 3.92
C PRO A 49 -6.43 -14.97 3.14
N LEU A 50 -5.47 -14.36 2.43
CA LEU A 50 -5.72 -13.15 1.66
C LEU A 50 -6.73 -13.34 0.52
N SER A 51 -6.81 -14.55 -0.04
CA SER A 51 -7.73 -14.85 -1.16
C SER A 51 -9.20 -14.87 -0.75
N HIS A 52 -9.49 -14.93 0.55
CA HIS A 52 -10.85 -14.95 1.09
C HIS A 52 -11.46 -13.55 1.27
N PHE A 53 -10.67 -12.50 1.07
CA PHE A 53 -11.06 -11.11 1.29
C PHE A 53 -10.77 -10.29 0.04
N ASN A 54 -11.76 -9.50 -0.38
CA ASN A 54 -11.61 -8.62 -1.54
C ASN A 54 -11.29 -7.17 -1.16
N TYR A 55 -11.07 -6.86 0.12
CA TYR A 55 -10.74 -5.52 0.61
C TYR A 55 -9.57 -5.54 1.59
N LEU A 56 -8.64 -4.61 1.40
CA LEU A 56 -7.53 -4.34 2.31
C LEU A 56 -7.54 -2.86 2.71
N GLU A 57 -7.46 -2.58 4.01
CA GLU A 57 -6.98 -1.27 4.52
C GLU A 57 -5.55 -1.46 5.01
N VAL A 58 -4.59 -0.82 4.34
CA VAL A 58 -3.16 -0.90 4.67
C VAL A 58 -2.73 0.38 5.39
N LYS A 59 -2.29 0.20 6.63
CA LYS A 59 -1.69 1.21 7.51
C LYS A 59 -0.25 0.80 7.83
N GLU A 60 0.57 1.67 8.39
CA GLU A 60 1.95 1.31 8.72
C GLU A 60 2.05 0.03 9.55
N GLY A 61 2.66 -1.02 8.97
CA GLY A 61 2.89 -2.32 9.61
C GLY A 61 1.65 -3.22 9.78
N GLN A 62 0.48 -2.78 9.30
CA GLN A 62 -0.79 -3.47 9.54
C GLN A 62 -1.70 -3.47 8.31
N ILE A 63 -2.37 -4.60 8.09
CA ILE A 63 -3.41 -4.77 7.07
C ILE A 63 -4.69 -5.22 7.76
N THR A 64 -5.78 -4.48 7.57
CA THR A 64 -7.12 -4.91 7.96
C THR A 64 -7.82 -5.50 6.74
N LEU A 65 -8.34 -6.71 6.87
CA LEU A 65 -9.01 -7.46 5.82
C LEU A 65 -10.53 -7.34 5.96
N GLY A 66 -11.25 -7.23 4.85
CA GLY A 66 -12.71 -7.24 4.84
C GLY A 66 -13.30 -7.64 3.50
N ASN A 67 -14.63 -7.56 3.40
CA ASN A 67 -15.38 -7.81 2.19
C ASN A 67 -16.10 -6.54 1.71
N TYR A 68 -15.67 -6.01 0.59
CA TYR A 68 -16.35 -4.97 -0.15
C TYR A 68 -17.55 -5.53 -0.90
N VAL A 69 -18.74 -5.01 -0.60
CA VAL A 69 -19.98 -5.35 -1.31
C VAL A 69 -20.68 -4.11 -1.84
N ASN A 70 -21.29 -4.26 -3.01
CA ASN A 70 -22.18 -3.26 -3.59
C ASN A 70 -23.60 -3.61 -3.16
N GLU A 71 -24.22 -2.76 -2.35
CA GLU A 71 -25.63 -2.90 -1.98
C GLU A 71 -26.49 -1.91 -2.76
N MET A 72 -27.63 -2.36 -3.27
CA MET A 72 -28.64 -1.45 -3.81
C MET A 72 -29.50 -0.89 -2.65
N LYS A 73 -29.54 0.43 -2.53
CA LYS A 73 -30.40 1.15 -1.59
C LYS A 73 -31.07 2.31 -2.32
N ASP A 74 -32.40 2.30 -2.34
CA ASP A 74 -33.23 3.37 -2.90
C ASP A 74 -32.74 3.84 -4.30
N ASP A 75 -32.63 2.89 -5.23
CA ASP A 75 -32.15 3.10 -6.62
C ASP A 75 -30.70 3.58 -6.77
N SER A 76 -29.91 3.59 -5.69
CA SER A 76 -28.49 3.89 -5.70
C SER A 76 -27.65 2.67 -5.28
N THR A 77 -26.47 2.50 -5.88
CA THR A 77 -25.51 1.51 -5.40
C THR A 77 -24.64 2.15 -4.32
N VAL A 78 -24.81 1.70 -3.08
CA VAL A 78 -24.00 2.10 -1.93
C VAL A 78 -22.91 1.05 -1.74
N LYS A 79 -21.68 1.52 -1.61
CA LYS A 79 -20.52 0.65 -1.40
C LYS A 79 -20.28 0.50 0.09
N LEU A 80 -20.27 -0.73 0.60
CA LEU A 80 -20.12 -1.02 2.02
C LEU A 80 -19.01 -2.05 2.24
N VAL A 81 -18.13 -1.76 3.21
CA VAL A 81 -17.20 -2.76 3.75
C VAL A 81 -17.96 -3.55 4.81
N LYS A 82 -18.19 -4.83 4.54
CA LYS A 82 -18.72 -5.80 5.49
C LYS A 82 -17.61 -6.67 6.03
N ASP A 83 -17.83 -7.23 7.21
CA ASP A 83 -17.02 -8.32 7.76
C ASP A 83 -15.52 -8.02 7.83
N SER A 84 -15.16 -6.84 8.34
CA SER A 84 -13.78 -6.48 8.68
C SER A 84 -13.33 -7.27 9.91
N ASN A 85 -12.95 -8.52 9.71
CA ASN A 85 -12.85 -9.50 10.81
C ASN A 85 -11.41 -9.92 11.12
N ALA A 86 -10.44 -9.60 10.27
CA ALA A 86 -9.07 -10.06 10.43
C ALA A 86 -8.06 -8.92 10.25
N THR A 87 -7.04 -8.93 11.11
CA THR A 87 -5.92 -8.02 11.05
C THR A 87 -4.64 -8.84 10.89
N MET A 88 -3.79 -8.44 9.96
CA MET A 88 -2.49 -9.03 9.71
C MET A 88 -1.40 -7.98 9.88
N THR A 89 -0.21 -8.41 10.27
CA THR A 89 0.99 -7.57 10.23
C THR A 89 1.69 -7.73 8.89
N TYR A 90 2.40 -6.70 8.47
CA TYR A 90 3.33 -6.83 7.35
C TYR A 90 4.65 -6.12 7.60
N GLU A 91 5.70 -6.63 6.94
CA GLU A 91 7.04 -6.05 6.94
C GLU A 91 7.64 -6.16 5.55
N TRP A 92 8.37 -5.13 5.13
CA TRP A 92 9.11 -5.15 3.87
C TRP A 92 10.37 -6.01 4.02
N LYS A 93 10.53 -7.01 3.16
CA LYS A 93 11.73 -7.85 3.10
C LYS A 93 12.75 -7.30 2.09
N SER A 94 12.25 -6.79 0.97
CA SER A 94 13.04 -6.11 -0.06
C SER A 94 12.18 -5.03 -0.73
N ASP A 95 12.58 -4.50 -1.88
CA ASP A 95 11.79 -3.50 -2.60
C ASP A 95 10.57 -4.12 -3.31
N ASN A 96 10.64 -5.40 -3.67
CA ASN A 96 9.58 -6.13 -4.37
C ASN A 96 9.06 -7.35 -3.58
N GLU A 97 9.41 -7.46 -2.29
CA GLU A 97 8.91 -8.54 -1.43
C GLU A 97 8.39 -7.99 -0.10
N ILE A 98 7.21 -8.48 0.27
CA ILE A 98 6.52 -8.17 1.52
C ILE A 98 6.23 -9.47 2.28
N VAL A 99 6.44 -9.46 3.59
CA VAL A 99 6.01 -10.54 4.48
C VAL A 99 4.68 -10.12 5.07
N ILE A 100 3.62 -10.89 4.84
CA ILE A 100 2.29 -10.67 5.43
C ILE A 100 1.95 -11.90 6.27
N ASN A 101 1.78 -11.72 7.58
CA ASN A 101 1.48 -12.81 8.53
C ASN A 101 2.36 -14.08 8.35
N ASN A 102 3.67 -13.88 8.22
CA ASN A 102 4.71 -14.90 7.98
C ASN A 102 4.76 -15.54 6.58
N SER A 103 3.88 -15.16 5.66
CA SER A 103 3.95 -15.57 4.25
C SER A 103 4.67 -14.50 3.43
N ILE A 104 5.54 -14.92 2.52
CA ILE A 104 6.26 -14.01 1.62
C ILE A 104 5.45 -13.86 0.34
N TYR A 105 5.25 -12.62 -0.08
CA TYR A 105 4.65 -12.26 -1.35
C TYR A 105 5.63 -11.41 -2.16
N GLU A 106 5.72 -11.69 -3.44
CA GLU A 106 6.16 -10.69 -4.42
C GLU A 106 5.08 -9.61 -4.51
N ILE A 107 5.51 -8.36 -4.57
CA ILE A 107 4.62 -7.21 -4.68
C ILE A 107 5.05 -6.33 -5.85
N GLU A 108 4.08 -6.01 -6.70
CA GLU A 108 4.21 -5.02 -7.77
C GLU A 108 3.28 -3.86 -7.43
N LEU A 109 3.81 -2.64 -7.31
CA LEU A 109 3.05 -1.43 -7.00
C LEU A 109 3.14 -0.44 -8.16
N GLU A 110 2.00 -0.12 -8.74
CA GLU A 110 1.80 1.04 -9.59
C GLU A 110 0.80 2.00 -8.91
N HIS A 111 0.76 3.26 -9.31
CA HIS A 111 0.14 4.36 -8.55
C HIS A 111 -1.22 4.01 -7.89
N ASP A 112 -2.12 3.39 -8.67
CA ASP A 112 -3.46 2.96 -8.25
C ASP A 112 -3.64 1.42 -8.34
N GLU A 113 -2.60 0.64 -8.62
CA GLU A 113 -2.66 -0.82 -8.83
C GLU A 113 -1.63 -1.55 -7.96
N MET A 114 -2.05 -2.68 -7.39
CA MET A 114 -1.17 -3.54 -6.59
C MET A 114 -1.40 -4.99 -6.96
N ILE A 115 -0.33 -5.72 -7.23
CA ILE A 115 -0.36 -7.17 -7.43
C ILE A 115 0.41 -7.82 -6.30
N LEU A 116 -0.23 -8.75 -5.58
CA LEU A 116 0.40 -9.61 -4.58
C LEU A 116 0.43 -11.04 -5.09
N ARG A 117 1.62 -11.66 -5.10
CA ARG A 117 1.81 -13.00 -5.64
C ARG A 117 2.66 -13.86 -4.71
N ASN A 118 2.26 -15.10 -4.50
CA ASN A 118 3.11 -16.15 -3.93
C ASN A 118 2.93 -17.46 -4.73
N GLU A 119 3.43 -18.60 -4.24
CA GLU A 119 3.30 -19.88 -4.95
C GLU A 119 1.85 -20.41 -5.06
N ASN A 120 0.92 -19.85 -4.29
CA ASN A 120 -0.45 -20.33 -4.13
C ASN A 120 -1.50 -19.36 -4.67
N VAL A 121 -1.23 -18.05 -4.69
CA VAL A 121 -2.17 -17.02 -5.14
C VAL A 121 -1.50 -15.93 -5.97
N GLU A 122 -2.30 -15.31 -6.81
CA GLU A 122 -2.03 -13.99 -7.39
C GLU A 122 -3.30 -13.14 -7.25
N ILE A 123 -3.20 -12.00 -6.58
CA ILE A 123 -4.33 -11.11 -6.32
C ILE A 123 -4.00 -9.71 -6.84
N HIS A 124 -4.90 -9.19 -7.67
CA HIS A 124 -4.84 -7.86 -8.26
C HIS A 124 -5.78 -6.96 -7.48
N TYR A 125 -5.28 -5.79 -7.12
CA TYR A 125 -5.99 -4.80 -6.33
C TYR A 125 -5.94 -3.43 -7.01
N ASN A 126 -7.06 -2.71 -6.92
CA ASN A 126 -7.16 -1.31 -7.30
C ASN A 126 -7.32 -0.44 -6.05
N LYS A 127 -6.62 0.70 -6.04
CA LYS A 127 -6.72 1.68 -4.97
C LYS A 127 -8.06 2.40 -5.04
N THR A 128 -8.77 2.47 -3.91
CA THR A 128 -9.98 3.29 -3.86
C THR A 128 -9.63 4.76 -3.75
N LYS A 129 -10.18 5.56 -4.67
CA LYS A 129 -10.17 7.03 -4.57
C LYS A 129 -11.14 7.43 -3.46
N GLN A 130 -10.62 8.15 -2.46
CA GLN A 130 -11.45 8.83 -1.44
C GLN A 130 -12.26 9.96 -2.08
#